data_AF-L5LT59-F1
#
_entry.id   AF-L5LT59-F1
#
_cell.length_a   1.000
_cell.length_b   1.000
_cell.length_c   1.000
_cell.angle_alpha   90.00
_cell.angle_beta   90.00
_cell.angle_gamma   90.00
#
_symmetry.space_group_name_H-M   'P 1'
#
loop_
_entity.id
_entity.type
_entity.pdbx_description
1 polymer ?
#
loop_
_entity_poly.entity_id
_entity_poly.type
_entity_poly.pdbx_seq_one_letter_code
_entity_poly.pdbx_strand_id
1 'polypeptide(L)'
;MSCVSAAIRAALIIQNWYRGYRARLKTRQRYALTIFQSIEYADEQGQLQLSNFFSFMLENYVHIQEKDPTLVNRLFGCAPQDDRGRQECVGIIEVPESYSGPRLQFPLNTDSLTIMIEAFKKQQILHAYYVLEILFETKEALKQMPNFNHIRTCPTKEITICGDLHGKLEDLLLIFSKNGLPSAYNPYVFNGDFVDRGKCSIEILMILFVSFLLYGDDLCLNRGNHEDFLMNMRYGFTKEVLSKYKIYGKKILQVLEEVFAWLPLGTVIDDEILIMHGGISESTDLNLLHHVERNKMKSVLMPPVPVDKDSFTEMNNKGHVPRGVKLSGSPSDYLTKHEWEQVITVFSASNYYEEGSNRGAYIKAQSALIETLYRYRSDLQIIFNVIDSDHSGLISMEEFHSMWKLFCSHYNLHIGDSQVDELAERMDLNKDGSIDFNEFLKAFYVIHQLDNLNRSSTQLA
;
A
#
# COMPACT_ATOMS: atom_id res chain seq x y z
N MET A 1 41.67 42.72 -12.17
CA MET A 1 41.99 41.28 -12.07
C MET A 1 41.83 40.68 -10.66
N SER A 2 42.00 41.43 -9.56
CA SER A 2 41.88 40.88 -8.18
C SER A 2 40.45 40.51 -7.75
N CYS A 3 39.44 41.28 -8.16
CA CYS A 3 38.05 41.06 -7.73
C CYS A 3 37.41 39.79 -8.32
N VAL A 4 37.71 39.48 -9.60
CA VAL A 4 37.26 38.26 -10.28
C VAL A 4 37.87 36.99 -9.64
N SER A 5 39.14 37.07 -9.21
CA SER A 5 39.81 35.96 -8.52
C SER A 5 39.24 35.68 -7.12
N ALA A 6 38.79 36.73 -6.42
CA ALA A 6 38.12 36.60 -5.13
C ALA A 6 36.71 35.98 -5.29
N ALA A 7 35.95 36.40 -6.29
CA ALA A 7 34.63 35.85 -6.60
C ALA A 7 34.69 34.36 -6.98
N ILE A 8 35.66 33.95 -7.81
CA ILE A 8 35.86 32.55 -8.19
C ILE A 8 36.26 31.71 -6.96
N ARG A 9 37.11 32.22 -6.07
CA ARG A 9 37.46 31.54 -4.81
C ARG A 9 36.26 31.39 -3.87
N ALA A 10 35.44 32.43 -3.72
CA ALA A 10 34.22 32.35 -2.93
C ALA A 10 33.23 31.33 -3.50
N ALA A 11 33.04 31.30 -4.82
CA ALA A 11 32.19 30.32 -5.49
C ALA A 11 32.67 28.88 -5.26
N LEU A 12 33.98 28.63 -5.33
CA LEU A 12 34.57 27.31 -5.06
C LEU A 12 34.40 26.88 -3.59
N ILE A 13 34.52 27.81 -2.64
CA ILE A 13 34.28 27.53 -1.21
C ILE A 13 32.81 27.16 -0.99
N ILE A 14 31.87 27.93 -1.57
CA ILE A 14 30.43 27.64 -1.48
C ILE A 14 30.10 26.29 -2.13
N GLN A 15 30.67 26.00 -3.31
CA GLN A 15 30.47 24.71 -3.97
C GLN A 15 31.03 23.53 -3.16
N ASN A 16 32.22 23.67 -2.57
CA ASN A 16 32.81 22.63 -1.73
C ASN A 16 32.02 22.43 -0.43
N TRP A 17 31.55 23.51 0.20
CA TRP A 17 30.67 23.43 1.36
C TRP A 17 29.34 22.75 0.99
N TYR A 18 28.72 23.13 -0.13
CA TYR A 18 27.48 22.52 -0.61
C TYR A 18 27.66 21.04 -0.95
N ARG A 19 28.74 20.66 -1.63
CA ARG A 19 29.08 19.25 -1.93
C ARG A 19 29.30 18.46 -0.65
N GLY A 20 30.03 19.01 0.31
CA GLY A 20 30.26 18.38 1.62
C GLY A 20 28.97 18.24 2.44
N TYR A 21 28.12 19.26 2.45
CA TYR A 21 26.79 19.22 3.07
C TYR A 21 25.90 18.18 2.39
N ARG A 22 25.82 18.16 1.06
CA ARG A 22 25.07 17.16 0.26
C ARG A 22 25.58 15.74 0.51
N ALA A 23 26.89 15.54 0.59
CA ALA A 23 27.48 14.24 0.90
C ALA A 23 27.10 13.79 2.31
N ARG A 24 27.23 14.66 3.33
CA ARG A 24 26.80 14.36 4.70
C ARG A 24 25.30 14.06 4.78
N LEU A 25 24.47 14.82 4.06
CA LEU A 25 23.03 14.60 4.01
C LEU A 25 22.71 13.24 3.36
N LYS A 26 23.38 12.89 2.26
CA LYS A 26 23.21 11.60 1.57
C LYS A 26 23.67 10.42 2.43
N THR A 27 24.79 10.59 3.15
CA THR A 27 25.28 9.63 4.14
C THR A 27 24.28 9.46 5.28
N ARG A 28 23.79 10.56 5.88
CA ARG A 28 22.76 10.55 6.92
C ARG A 28 21.49 9.85 6.44
N GLN A 29 20.99 10.16 5.25
CA GLN A 29 19.80 9.51 4.68
C GLN A 29 19.97 8.00 4.50
N ARG A 30 21.13 7.57 3.95
CA ARG A 30 21.41 6.14 3.75
C ARG A 30 21.50 5.37 5.07
N TYR A 31 22.27 5.88 6.03
CA TYR A 31 22.41 5.19 7.30
C TYR A 31 21.17 5.34 8.19
N ALA A 32 20.42 6.44 8.10
CA ALA A 32 19.21 6.64 8.88
C ALA A 32 18.13 5.61 8.54
N LEU A 33 17.88 5.31 7.26
CA LEU A 33 16.89 4.30 6.87
C LEU A 33 17.29 2.89 7.31
N THR A 34 18.56 2.51 7.13
CA THR A 34 19.03 1.18 7.54
C THR A 34 19.05 1.02 9.07
N ILE A 35 19.51 2.05 9.79
CA ILE A 35 19.46 2.08 11.25
C ILE A 35 18.00 2.08 11.72
N PHE A 36 17.11 2.78 11.03
CA PHE A 36 15.68 2.83 11.32
C PHE A 36 15.04 1.45 11.21
N GLN A 37 15.17 0.80 10.06
CA GLN A 37 14.70 -0.57 9.88
C GLN A 37 15.26 -1.48 10.98
N SER A 38 16.55 -1.31 11.31
CA SER A 38 17.18 -2.10 12.38
C SER A 38 16.61 -1.81 13.77
N ILE A 39 16.30 -0.55 14.10
CA ILE A 39 15.76 -0.15 15.41
C ILE A 39 14.28 -0.51 15.52
N GLU A 40 13.51 -0.26 14.47
CA GLU A 40 12.08 -0.58 14.45
C GLU A 40 11.87 -2.08 14.47
N TYR A 41 12.56 -2.85 13.61
CA TYR A 41 12.51 -4.30 13.67
C TYR A 41 13.06 -4.84 15.01
N ALA A 42 14.05 -4.20 15.64
CA ALA A 42 14.53 -4.60 16.95
C ALA A 42 13.51 -4.30 18.07
N ASP A 43 12.82 -3.16 18.04
CA ASP A 43 11.76 -2.83 18.99
C ASP A 43 10.57 -3.80 18.79
N GLU A 44 10.19 -4.07 17.54
CA GLU A 44 9.16 -5.05 17.17
C GLU A 44 9.51 -6.48 17.59
N GLN A 45 10.74 -6.94 17.36
CA GLN A 45 11.20 -8.25 17.85
C GLN A 45 11.22 -8.29 19.37
N GLY A 46 11.62 -7.20 20.03
CA GLY A 46 11.50 -7.03 21.47
C GLY A 46 10.05 -7.15 21.94
N GLN A 47 9.09 -6.55 21.23
CA GLN A 47 7.66 -6.67 21.52
C GLN A 47 7.17 -8.10 21.35
N LEU A 48 7.56 -8.79 20.27
CA LEU A 48 7.17 -10.19 20.07
C LEU A 48 7.71 -11.08 21.18
N GLN A 49 8.94 -10.85 21.65
CA GLN A 49 9.51 -11.57 22.79
C GLN A 49 8.78 -11.25 24.10
N LEU A 50 8.44 -9.97 24.35
CA LEU A 50 7.65 -9.54 25.51
C LEU A 50 6.24 -10.12 25.46
N SER A 51 5.59 -10.08 24.30
CA SER A 51 4.27 -10.67 24.04
C SER A 51 4.32 -12.18 24.30
N ASN A 52 5.30 -12.90 23.73
CA ASN A 52 5.50 -14.33 24.00
C ASN A 52 5.75 -14.60 25.48
N PHE A 53 6.52 -13.74 26.17
CA PHE A 53 6.73 -13.85 27.61
C PHE A 53 5.43 -13.63 28.41
N PHE A 54 4.62 -12.63 28.06
CA PHE A 54 3.34 -12.37 28.71
C PHE A 54 2.30 -13.46 28.41
N SER A 55 2.23 -13.94 27.17
CA SER A 55 1.40 -15.08 26.77
C SER A 55 1.82 -16.35 27.51
N PHE A 56 3.12 -16.64 27.57
CA PHE A 56 3.67 -17.75 28.37
C PHE A 56 3.34 -17.58 29.86
N MET A 57 3.51 -16.38 30.42
CA MET A 57 3.13 -16.08 31.79
C MET A 57 1.64 -16.33 32.02
N LEU A 58 0.77 -15.89 31.11
CA LEU A 58 -0.69 -16.06 31.20
C LEU A 58 -1.11 -17.52 31.06
N GLU A 59 -0.56 -18.27 30.10
CA GLU A 59 -0.80 -19.70 29.94
C GLU A 59 -0.40 -20.49 31.19
N ASN A 60 0.73 -20.14 31.82
CA ASN A 60 1.18 -20.76 33.07
C ASN A 60 0.45 -20.22 34.31
N TYR A 61 -0.10 -19.01 34.29
CA TYR A 61 -0.87 -18.42 35.39
C TYR A 61 -2.33 -18.90 35.40
N VAL A 62 -2.91 -19.20 34.22
CA VAL A 62 -4.22 -19.86 34.07
C VAL A 62 -4.23 -21.24 34.74
N HIS A 63 -3.09 -21.93 34.79
CA HIS A 63 -2.93 -23.15 35.58
C HIS A 63 -2.90 -22.94 37.11
N ILE A 64 -2.72 -21.71 37.60
CA ILE A 64 -2.54 -21.40 39.03
C ILE A 64 -3.81 -20.80 39.68
N GLN A 65 -4.77 -20.24 38.94
CA GLN A 65 -5.96 -19.64 39.55
C GLN A 65 -7.28 -19.87 38.81
N GLU A 66 -8.03 -20.88 39.25
CA GLU A 66 -9.49 -20.98 39.07
C GLU A 66 -10.29 -19.94 39.91
N LYS A 67 -9.67 -18.89 40.47
CA LYS A 67 -10.30 -18.09 41.55
C LYS A 67 -10.53 -16.59 41.33
N ASP A 68 -10.08 -15.96 40.24
CA ASP A 68 -10.51 -14.57 39.97
C ASP A 68 -10.52 -14.17 38.48
N PRO A 69 -11.67 -14.31 37.79
CA PRO A 69 -11.82 -13.95 36.36
C PRO A 69 -11.69 -12.44 36.06
N THR A 70 -11.65 -11.58 37.07
CA THR A 70 -11.85 -10.11 36.90
C THR A 70 -10.59 -9.35 36.49
N LEU A 71 -9.40 -9.95 36.64
CA LEU A 71 -8.11 -9.33 36.28
C LEU A 71 -7.73 -9.56 34.82
N VAL A 72 -7.97 -10.77 34.29
CA VAL A 72 -7.88 -11.05 32.85
C VAL A 72 -8.88 -10.18 32.10
N ASN A 73 -10.10 -10.00 32.64
CA ASN A 73 -11.08 -9.09 32.07
C ASN A 73 -10.73 -7.58 32.18
N ARG A 74 -9.74 -7.20 32.99
CA ARG A 74 -9.26 -5.81 33.07
C ARG A 74 -8.00 -5.54 32.25
N LEU A 75 -7.21 -6.58 31.99
CA LEU A 75 -5.97 -6.51 31.19
C LEU A 75 -6.21 -6.90 29.71
N PHE A 76 -7.12 -7.83 29.46
CA PHE A 76 -7.50 -8.38 28.14
C PHE A 76 -9.01 -8.45 27.93
N GLY A 77 -9.82 -8.14 28.94
CA GLY A 77 -11.27 -8.16 28.82
C GLY A 77 -11.73 -7.01 28.00
N CYS A 78 -12.12 -7.40 26.80
CA CYS A 78 -13.17 -6.77 26.04
C CYS A 78 -14.25 -6.25 27.01
N ALA A 79 -14.66 -4.99 26.84
CA ALA A 79 -16.04 -4.67 27.16
C ALA A 79 -16.90 -5.79 26.54
N PRO A 80 -17.93 -6.30 27.24
CA PRO A 80 -18.84 -7.28 26.63
C PRO A 80 -19.20 -6.75 25.25
N GLN A 81 -19.24 -7.62 24.24
CA GLN A 81 -19.66 -7.25 22.90
C GLN A 81 -21.03 -6.58 23.02
N ASP A 82 -21.00 -5.27 23.18
CA ASP A 82 -22.13 -4.41 23.08
C ASP A 82 -22.33 -4.35 21.58
N ASP A 83 -23.00 -5.39 21.08
CA ASP A 83 -23.68 -5.42 19.80
C ASP A 83 -24.84 -4.40 19.80
N ARG A 84 -24.63 -3.25 20.44
CA ARG A 84 -25.43 -2.05 20.30
C ARG A 84 -25.19 -1.59 18.88
N GLY A 85 -26.12 -1.96 18.02
CA GLY A 85 -26.06 -1.69 16.59
C GLY A 85 -25.82 -0.21 16.28
N ARG A 86 -25.43 0.05 15.03
CA ARG A 86 -25.23 1.39 14.45
C ARG A 86 -26.24 2.43 14.95
N GLN A 87 -27.53 2.07 14.99
CA GLN A 87 -28.64 2.94 15.42
C GLN A 87 -28.52 3.45 16.86
N GLU A 88 -28.12 2.61 17.82
CA GLU A 88 -28.01 3.01 19.23
C GLU A 88 -26.75 3.86 19.48
N CYS A 89 -25.68 3.62 18.74
CA CYS A 89 -24.42 4.34 18.91
C CYS A 89 -24.46 5.75 18.29
N VAL A 90 -25.09 5.88 17.12
CA VAL A 90 -25.12 7.15 16.37
C VAL A 90 -26.36 7.97 16.68
N GLY A 91 -27.51 7.33 16.91
CA GLY A 91 -28.79 8.01 17.15
C GLY A 91 -28.83 8.87 18.43
N ILE A 92 -27.87 8.69 19.33
CA ILE A 92 -27.74 9.46 20.59
C ILE A 92 -26.85 10.70 20.40
N ILE A 93 -26.04 10.77 19.34
CA ILE A 93 -25.03 11.81 19.15
C ILE A 93 -25.59 12.93 18.27
N GLU A 94 -26.14 13.97 18.90
CA GLU A 94 -26.59 15.16 18.19
C GLU A 94 -25.39 16.03 17.76
N VAL A 95 -25.43 16.51 16.51
CA VAL A 95 -24.45 17.48 16.01
C VAL A 95 -24.97 18.89 16.32
N PRO A 96 -24.36 19.64 17.25
CA PRO A 96 -24.89 20.94 17.65
C PRO A 96 -24.84 21.94 16.48
N GLU A 97 -25.75 22.91 16.46
CA GLU A 97 -25.74 23.99 15.45
C GLU A 97 -24.46 24.84 15.51
N SER A 98 -23.85 24.94 16.71
CA SER A 98 -22.57 25.62 16.92
C SER A 98 -21.37 24.92 16.29
N TYR A 99 -21.52 23.67 15.83
CA TYR A 99 -20.46 22.96 15.13
C TYR A 99 -20.24 23.55 13.72
N SER A 100 -19.04 24.10 13.52
CA SER A 100 -18.60 24.81 12.31
C SER A 100 -17.63 24.01 11.43
N GLY A 101 -17.37 22.74 11.78
CA GLY A 101 -16.55 21.85 10.97
C GLY A 101 -17.32 21.19 9.82
N PRO A 102 -16.67 20.29 9.08
CA PRO A 102 -17.25 19.65 7.90
C PRO A 102 -18.47 18.81 8.27
N ARG A 103 -19.57 18.99 7.52
CA ARG A 103 -20.80 18.21 7.64
C ARG A 103 -20.92 17.30 6.43
N LEU A 104 -20.92 15.99 6.67
CA LEU A 104 -21.00 14.99 5.61
C LEU A 104 -22.45 14.54 5.45
N GLN A 105 -22.82 14.21 4.21
CA GLN A 105 -24.11 13.60 3.90
C GLN A 105 -23.86 12.14 3.51
N PHE A 106 -24.72 11.24 3.98
CA PHE A 106 -24.69 9.83 3.63
C PHE A 106 -25.89 9.52 2.73
N PRO A 107 -25.72 8.79 1.60
CA PRO A 107 -24.47 8.19 1.13
C PRO A 107 -23.41 9.22 0.72
N LEU A 108 -22.14 8.88 0.94
CA LEU A 108 -21.00 9.77 0.67
C LEU A 108 -20.88 10.08 -0.83
N ASN A 109 -20.33 11.25 -1.13
CA ASN A 109 -20.03 11.69 -2.50
C ASN A 109 -18.61 12.27 -2.59
N THR A 110 -18.13 12.56 -3.79
CA THR A 110 -16.78 13.13 -4.03
C THR A 110 -16.56 14.47 -3.34
N ASP A 111 -17.62 15.27 -3.16
CA ASP A 111 -17.54 16.56 -2.46
C ASP A 111 -17.24 16.36 -0.97
N SER A 112 -17.70 15.25 -0.38
CA SER A 112 -17.46 14.88 1.02
C SER A 112 -15.95 14.77 1.31
N LEU A 113 -15.19 14.15 0.41
CA LEU A 113 -13.74 14.03 0.53
C LEU A 113 -13.05 15.39 0.44
N THR A 114 -13.47 16.22 -0.53
CA THR A 114 -12.88 17.54 -0.76
C THR A 114 -13.13 18.48 0.43
N ILE A 115 -14.37 18.52 0.94
CA ILE A 115 -14.75 19.30 2.12
C ILE A 115 -13.92 18.89 3.34
N MET A 116 -13.74 17.58 3.54
CA MET A 116 -12.97 17.05 4.66
C MET A 116 -11.48 17.39 4.56
N ILE A 117 -10.87 17.25 3.38
CA ILE A 117 -9.47 17.64 3.14
C ILE A 117 -9.26 19.12 3.45
N GLU A 118 -10.14 20.00 2.94
CA GLU A 118 -10.05 21.44 3.17
C GLU A 118 -10.27 21.82 4.64
N ALA A 119 -11.15 21.12 5.35
CA ALA A 119 -11.34 21.28 6.78
C ALA A 119 -10.08 20.87 7.58
N PHE A 120 -9.47 19.74 7.26
CA PHE A 120 -8.29 19.23 7.97
C PHE A 120 -7.04 20.06 7.70
N LYS A 121 -6.87 20.64 6.50
CA LYS A 121 -5.84 21.67 6.23
C LYS A 121 -5.97 22.88 7.16
N LYS A 122 -7.20 23.22 7.55
CA LYS A 122 -7.51 24.31 8.51
C LYS A 122 -7.52 23.84 9.97
N GLN A 123 -7.05 22.62 10.24
CA GLN A 123 -7.01 22.00 11.57
C GLN A 123 -8.39 21.90 12.23
N GLN A 124 -9.46 21.82 11.43
CA GLN A 124 -10.79 21.56 11.96
C GLN A 124 -10.94 20.08 12.34
N ILE A 125 -11.71 19.82 13.39
CA ILE A 125 -11.98 18.46 13.87
C ILE A 125 -13.31 17.98 13.27
N LEU A 126 -13.34 16.79 12.66
CA LEU A 126 -14.56 16.16 12.21
C LEU A 126 -15.42 15.78 13.42
N HIS A 127 -16.73 15.99 13.39
CA HIS A 127 -17.59 15.67 14.54
C HIS A 127 -17.61 14.14 14.81
N ALA A 128 -17.69 13.72 16.08
CA ALA A 128 -17.73 12.32 16.48
C ALA A 128 -18.83 11.51 15.78
N TYR A 129 -19.98 12.14 15.53
CA TYR A 129 -21.07 11.58 14.74
C TYR A 129 -20.60 11.10 13.35
N TYR A 130 -19.93 11.97 12.58
CA TYR A 130 -19.47 11.63 11.23
C TYR A 130 -18.33 10.62 11.26
N VAL A 131 -17.44 10.69 12.25
CA VAL A 131 -16.38 9.69 12.45
C VAL A 131 -16.99 8.31 12.64
N LEU A 132 -17.94 8.16 13.56
CA LEU A 132 -18.58 6.88 13.82
C LEU A 132 -19.36 6.36 12.60
N GLU A 133 -20.08 7.22 11.89
CA GLU A 133 -20.76 6.85 10.64
C GLU A 133 -19.78 6.32 9.58
N ILE A 134 -18.66 7.03 9.34
CA ILE A 134 -17.60 6.55 8.42
C ILE A 134 -17.07 5.19 8.88
N LEU A 135 -16.79 5.03 10.18
CA LEU A 135 -16.24 3.77 10.71
C LEU A 135 -17.22 2.61 10.54
N PHE A 136 -18.51 2.83 10.78
CA PHE A 136 -19.52 1.78 10.58
C PHE A 136 -19.66 1.40 9.11
N GLU A 137 -19.75 2.37 8.19
CA GLU A 137 -19.79 2.08 6.75
C GLU A 137 -18.53 1.35 6.28
N THR A 138 -17.36 1.81 6.73
CA THR A 138 -16.06 1.19 6.41
C THR A 138 -15.99 -0.24 6.91
N LYS A 139 -16.45 -0.50 8.14
CA LYS A 139 -16.49 -1.85 8.71
C LYS A 139 -17.30 -2.80 7.83
N GLU A 140 -18.50 -2.39 7.41
CA GLU A 140 -19.37 -3.25 6.60
C GLU A 140 -18.78 -3.48 5.20
N ALA A 141 -18.14 -2.47 4.59
CA ALA A 141 -17.43 -2.64 3.33
C ALA A 141 -16.21 -3.58 3.45
N LEU A 142 -15.39 -3.43 4.50
CA LEU A 142 -14.20 -4.27 4.71
C LEU A 142 -14.55 -5.74 5.01
N LYS A 143 -15.70 -6.03 5.62
CA LYS A 143 -16.17 -7.42 5.81
C LYS A 143 -16.36 -8.17 4.49
N GLN A 144 -16.72 -7.47 3.42
CA GLN A 144 -16.91 -8.07 2.10
C GLN A 144 -15.59 -8.30 1.36
N MET A 145 -14.49 -7.72 1.85
CA MET A 145 -13.19 -7.82 1.19
C MET A 145 -12.48 -9.15 1.51
N PRO A 146 -11.70 -9.70 0.56
CA PRO A 146 -10.82 -10.83 0.81
C PRO A 146 -9.64 -10.45 1.73
N ASN A 147 -8.85 -11.44 2.16
CA ASN A 147 -7.61 -11.18 2.89
C ASN A 147 -6.54 -10.50 2.02
N PHE A 148 -6.55 -10.77 0.71
CA PHE A 148 -5.66 -10.12 -0.26
C PHE A 148 -6.48 -9.45 -1.35
N ASN A 149 -6.26 -8.15 -1.55
CA ASN A 149 -6.80 -7.46 -2.72
C ASN A 149 -6.05 -7.93 -3.97
N HIS A 150 -6.75 -8.12 -5.09
CA HIS A 150 -6.13 -8.43 -6.37
C HIS A 150 -6.41 -7.29 -7.34
N ILE A 151 -5.35 -6.62 -7.81
CA ILE A 151 -5.43 -5.50 -8.75
C ILE A 151 -4.73 -5.91 -10.04
N ARG A 152 -5.30 -5.52 -11.17
CA ARG A 152 -4.66 -5.66 -12.49
C ARG A 152 -4.25 -4.30 -13.01
N THR A 153 -3.01 -4.15 -13.46
CA THR A 153 -2.58 -2.96 -14.19
C THR A 153 -3.13 -3.01 -15.61
N CYS A 154 -3.25 -1.83 -16.23
CA CYS A 154 -3.52 -1.73 -17.66
C CYS A 154 -2.68 -0.60 -18.27
N PRO A 155 -2.54 -0.53 -19.61
CA PRO A 155 -1.67 0.43 -20.28
C PRO A 155 -1.90 1.91 -19.95
N THR A 156 -3.08 2.24 -19.43
CA THR A 156 -3.51 3.61 -19.16
C THR A 156 -3.65 3.88 -17.66
N LYS A 157 -3.36 2.90 -16.79
CA LYS A 157 -3.61 2.97 -15.35
C LYS A 157 -2.35 2.59 -14.59
N GLU A 158 -1.67 3.61 -14.07
CA GLU A 158 -0.54 3.46 -13.15
C GLU A 158 -1.08 3.29 -11.73
N ILE A 159 -0.57 2.33 -10.97
CA ILE A 159 -0.96 2.12 -9.57
C ILE A 159 0.05 2.81 -8.65
N THR A 160 -0.44 3.65 -7.76
CA THR A 160 0.40 4.37 -6.79
C THR A 160 0.42 3.63 -5.46
N ILE A 161 1.60 3.19 -5.03
CA ILE A 161 1.79 2.45 -3.78
C ILE A 161 2.46 3.37 -2.76
N CYS A 162 1.75 3.62 -1.67
CA CYS A 162 2.21 4.39 -0.52
C CYS A 162 2.52 3.44 0.64
N GLY A 163 3.63 3.67 1.33
CA GLY A 163 3.94 3.04 2.61
C GLY A 163 3.41 3.87 3.77
N ASP A 164 4.12 3.79 4.88
CA ASP A 164 3.69 4.31 6.17
C ASP A 164 3.49 5.83 6.12
N LEU A 165 2.47 6.30 6.84
CA LEU A 165 2.13 7.72 6.96
C LEU A 165 2.23 8.21 8.40
N HIS A 166 1.92 7.36 9.38
CA HIS A 166 2.06 7.64 10.81
C HIS A 166 1.59 9.05 11.22
N GLY A 167 0.35 9.39 10.89
CA GLY A 167 -0.24 10.68 11.27
C GLY A 167 0.45 11.93 10.69
N LYS A 168 1.27 11.81 9.63
CA LYS A 168 1.87 12.92 8.87
C LYS A 168 0.93 13.40 7.76
N LEU A 169 -0.12 14.12 8.14
CA LEU A 169 -1.16 14.57 7.20
C LEU A 169 -0.59 15.38 6.03
N GLU A 170 0.39 16.24 6.26
CA GLU A 170 1.03 17.04 5.21
C GLU A 170 1.67 16.19 4.11
N ASP A 171 2.22 15.02 4.44
CA ASP A 171 2.80 14.12 3.45
C ASP A 171 1.72 13.48 2.58
N LEU A 172 0.60 13.04 3.19
CA LEU A 172 -0.56 12.54 2.44
C LEU A 172 -1.12 13.61 1.48
N LEU A 173 -1.30 14.83 1.98
CA LEU A 173 -1.78 15.95 1.16
C LEU A 173 -0.78 16.31 0.05
N LEU A 174 0.53 16.23 0.31
CA LEU A 174 1.56 16.45 -0.70
C LEU A 174 1.50 15.36 -1.78
N ILE A 175 1.33 14.09 -1.40
CA ILE A 175 1.14 12.98 -2.34
C ILE A 175 -0.06 13.26 -3.25
N PHE A 176 -1.23 13.60 -2.68
CA PHE A 176 -2.42 13.92 -3.47
C PHE A 176 -2.25 15.17 -4.34
N SER A 177 -1.52 16.20 -3.87
CA SER A 177 -1.26 17.38 -4.71
C SER A 177 -0.37 17.08 -5.91
N LYS A 178 0.58 16.14 -5.76
CA LYS A 178 1.56 15.80 -6.80
C LYS A 178 1.06 14.73 -7.77
N ASN A 179 0.30 13.77 -7.24
CA ASN A 179 -0.10 12.58 -7.98
C ASN A 179 -1.60 12.55 -8.29
N GLY A 180 -2.38 13.51 -7.80
CA GLY A 180 -3.83 13.54 -7.93
C GLY A 180 -4.54 12.80 -6.81
N LEU A 181 -5.85 13.01 -6.71
CA LEU A 181 -6.71 12.24 -5.79
C LEU A 181 -6.96 10.83 -6.37
N PRO A 182 -7.36 9.86 -5.53
CA PRO A 182 -7.77 8.55 -6.01
C PRO A 182 -8.94 8.65 -7.00
N SER A 183 -8.90 7.81 -8.03
CA SER A 183 -9.97 7.69 -9.04
C SER A 183 -9.77 6.41 -9.87
N ALA A 184 -10.73 6.10 -10.73
CA ALA A 184 -10.64 4.99 -11.70
C ALA A 184 -9.35 4.95 -12.54
N TYR A 185 -8.77 6.13 -12.81
CA TYR A 185 -7.54 6.28 -13.59
C TYR A 185 -6.29 6.53 -12.74
N ASN A 186 -6.46 6.69 -11.42
CA ASN A 186 -5.38 6.97 -10.48
C ASN A 186 -5.57 6.13 -9.21
N PRO A 187 -5.42 4.80 -9.30
CA PRO A 187 -5.62 3.92 -8.17
C PRO A 187 -4.46 3.99 -7.16
N TYR A 188 -4.78 3.71 -5.91
CA TYR A 188 -3.83 3.73 -4.79
C TYR A 188 -3.82 2.42 -4.00
N VAL A 189 -2.65 2.07 -3.48
CA VAL A 189 -2.47 1.09 -2.41
C VAL A 189 -1.81 1.81 -1.24
N PHE A 190 -2.47 1.87 -0.08
CA PHE A 190 -1.86 2.35 1.16
C PHE A 190 -1.51 1.14 2.04
N ASN A 191 -0.21 0.94 2.27
CA ASN A 191 0.34 -0.29 2.80
C ASN A 191 0.56 -0.26 4.33
N GLY A 192 -0.51 -0.03 5.08
CA GLY A 192 -0.49 -0.02 6.54
C GLY A 192 0.16 1.22 7.17
N ASP A 193 0.10 1.26 8.49
CA ASP A 193 0.76 2.25 9.36
C ASP A 193 0.32 3.69 9.04
N PHE A 194 -0.99 3.86 9.00
CA PHE A 194 -1.64 5.15 8.78
C PHE A 194 -1.59 6.02 10.03
N VAL A 195 -1.65 5.36 11.20
CA VAL A 195 -1.83 5.97 12.52
C VAL A 195 -0.57 5.89 13.39
N ASP A 196 -0.68 6.44 14.60
CA ASP A 196 0.38 6.55 15.61
C ASP A 196 1.55 7.45 15.23
N ARG A 197 2.36 7.80 16.24
CA ARG A 197 3.61 8.58 16.19
C ARG A 197 3.40 10.06 15.80
N GLY A 198 2.70 10.34 14.71
CA GLY A 198 2.23 11.67 14.31
C GLY A 198 1.04 12.18 15.13
N LYS A 199 0.55 13.36 14.76
CA LYS A 199 -0.52 14.07 15.50
C LYS A 199 -1.86 14.14 14.76
N CYS A 200 -1.85 13.74 13.48
CA CYS A 200 -3.00 13.85 12.58
C CYS A 200 -3.44 12.47 12.09
N SER A 201 -3.37 11.46 12.96
CA SER A 201 -3.66 10.06 12.61
C SER A 201 -5.14 9.88 12.25
N ILE A 202 -6.06 10.47 13.03
CA ILE A 202 -7.50 10.32 12.76
C ILE A 202 -7.89 11.04 11.47
N GLU A 203 -7.27 12.17 11.14
CA GLU A 203 -7.52 12.90 9.89
C GLU A 203 -7.10 12.06 8.67
N ILE A 204 -5.91 11.46 8.72
CA ILE A 204 -5.44 10.53 7.68
C ILE A 204 -6.42 9.37 7.56
N LEU A 205 -6.78 8.74 8.68
CA LEU A 205 -7.64 7.58 8.66
C LEU A 205 -9.03 7.89 8.06
N MET A 206 -9.62 9.03 8.41
CA MET A 206 -10.90 9.47 7.83
C MET A 206 -10.77 9.76 6.33
N ILE A 207 -9.69 10.41 5.88
CA ILE A 207 -9.42 10.63 4.46
C ILE A 207 -9.32 9.28 3.71
N LEU A 208 -8.55 8.34 4.23
CA LEU A 208 -8.35 7.02 3.61
C LEU A 208 -9.65 6.21 3.57
N PHE A 209 -10.42 6.19 4.66
CA PHE A 209 -11.70 5.47 4.72
C PHE A 209 -12.78 6.08 3.83
N VAL A 210 -12.91 7.41 3.79
CA VAL A 210 -13.84 8.06 2.84
C VAL A 210 -13.40 7.79 1.40
N SER A 211 -12.09 7.83 1.12
CA SER A 211 -11.60 7.50 -0.22
C SER A 211 -11.86 6.03 -0.58
N PHE A 212 -11.66 5.10 0.36
CA PHE A 212 -11.99 3.68 0.19
C PHE A 212 -13.48 3.47 -0.12
N LEU A 213 -14.36 4.11 0.65
CA LEU A 213 -15.81 4.02 0.46
C LEU A 213 -16.28 4.63 -0.89
N LEU A 214 -15.58 5.66 -1.40
CA LEU A 214 -15.92 6.32 -2.66
C LEU A 214 -15.36 5.61 -3.89
N TYR A 215 -14.15 5.07 -3.78
CA TYR A 215 -13.39 4.57 -4.93
C TYR A 215 -13.22 3.05 -4.95
N GLY A 216 -13.65 2.33 -3.90
CA GLY A 216 -13.75 0.87 -3.87
C GLY A 216 -12.51 0.17 -4.44
N ASP A 217 -12.71 -0.47 -5.59
CA ASP A 217 -11.70 -1.25 -6.33
C ASP A 217 -10.43 -0.45 -6.73
N ASP A 218 -10.50 0.88 -6.72
CA ASP A 218 -9.39 1.77 -7.07
C ASP A 218 -8.56 2.25 -5.87
N LEU A 219 -8.97 1.95 -4.63
CA LEU A 219 -8.20 2.28 -3.46
C LEU A 219 -8.14 1.11 -2.48
N CYS A 220 -6.97 0.49 -2.38
CA CYS A 220 -6.74 -0.62 -1.46
C CYS A 220 -6.04 -0.14 -0.18
N LEU A 221 -6.50 -0.67 0.95
CA LEU A 221 -5.90 -0.48 2.26
C LEU A 221 -5.41 -1.83 2.77
N ASN A 222 -4.12 -1.93 3.08
CA ASN A 222 -3.57 -3.08 3.79
C ASN A 222 -3.42 -2.75 5.28
N ARG A 223 -3.53 -3.77 6.13
CA ARG A 223 -3.31 -3.66 7.57
C ARG A 223 -1.82 -3.57 7.88
N GLY A 224 -1.40 -2.53 8.57
CA GLY A 224 -0.09 -2.43 9.20
C GLY A 224 -0.10 -2.93 10.63
N ASN A 225 1.05 -2.93 11.29
CA ASN A 225 1.11 -3.35 12.69
C ASN A 225 0.57 -2.28 13.64
N HIS A 226 0.57 -1.01 13.21
CA HIS A 226 -0.03 0.09 13.96
C HIS A 226 -1.55 0.19 13.83
N GLU A 227 -2.19 -0.56 12.93
CA GLU A 227 -3.65 -0.79 12.96
C GLU A 227 -4.01 -1.89 13.99
N ASP A 228 -3.61 -1.62 15.24
CA ASP A 228 -3.67 -2.52 16.39
C ASP A 228 -3.83 -1.74 17.69
N PHE A 229 -4.75 -2.18 18.55
CA PHE A 229 -5.06 -1.47 19.80
C PHE A 229 -3.88 -1.38 20.77
N LEU A 230 -3.00 -2.40 20.83
CA LEU A 230 -1.82 -2.41 21.69
C LEU A 230 -0.80 -1.37 21.22
N MET A 231 -0.62 -1.26 19.90
CA MET A 231 0.25 -0.24 19.32
C MET A 231 -0.31 1.15 19.57
N ASN A 232 -1.61 1.35 19.34
CA ASN A 232 -2.27 2.64 19.53
C ASN A 232 -2.19 3.19 20.95
N MET A 233 -2.28 2.29 21.95
CA MET A 233 -2.13 2.63 23.36
C MET A 233 -0.73 3.16 23.69
N ARG A 234 0.30 2.64 23.04
CA ARG A 234 1.69 2.97 23.31
C ARG A 234 2.20 4.14 22.48
N TYR A 235 1.84 4.20 21.20
CA TYR A 235 2.49 5.08 20.22
C TYR A 235 1.67 6.33 19.86
N GLY A 236 0.55 6.56 20.54
CA GLY A 236 -0.05 7.89 20.69
C GLY A 236 -1.45 8.05 20.09
N PHE A 237 -1.91 7.15 19.23
CA PHE A 237 -3.21 7.26 18.58
C PHE A 237 -4.36 7.22 19.58
N THR A 238 -4.31 6.36 20.60
CA THR A 238 -5.32 6.34 21.68
C THR A 238 -5.40 7.70 22.38
N LYS A 239 -4.24 8.31 22.67
CA LYS A 239 -4.19 9.64 23.30
C LYS A 239 -4.76 10.72 22.37
N GLU A 240 -4.47 10.65 21.08
CA GLU A 240 -4.99 11.56 20.06
C GLU A 240 -6.53 11.53 20.03
N VAL A 241 -7.13 10.33 19.91
CA VAL A 241 -8.58 10.14 19.82
C VAL A 241 -9.28 10.57 21.11
N LEU A 242 -8.77 10.17 22.28
CA LEU A 242 -9.35 10.57 23.57
C LEU A 242 -9.31 12.09 23.78
N SER A 243 -8.24 12.74 23.34
CA SER A 243 -8.09 14.19 23.43
C SER A 243 -9.07 14.94 22.51
N LYS A 244 -9.17 14.52 21.24
CA LYS A 244 -10.01 15.18 20.22
C LYS A 244 -11.51 14.96 20.47
N TYR A 245 -11.91 13.76 20.89
CA TYR A 245 -13.33 13.36 20.95
C TYR A 245 -13.91 13.20 22.36
N LYS A 246 -13.07 13.36 23.40
CA LYS A 246 -13.47 13.40 24.83
C LYS A 246 -14.36 12.22 25.21
N ILE A 247 -15.63 12.48 25.56
CA ILE A 247 -16.60 11.48 26.00
C ILE A 247 -16.86 10.39 24.95
N TYR A 248 -16.72 10.71 23.65
CA TYR A 248 -16.92 9.77 22.55
C TYR A 248 -15.65 9.02 22.15
N GLY A 249 -14.47 9.46 22.64
CA GLY A 249 -13.19 8.89 22.23
C GLY A 249 -13.05 7.39 22.55
N LYS A 250 -13.55 6.94 23.71
CA LYS A 250 -13.54 5.51 24.06
C LYS A 250 -14.37 4.67 23.09
N LYS A 251 -15.55 5.17 22.70
CA LYS A 251 -16.42 4.46 21.76
C LYS A 251 -15.81 4.41 20.36
N ILE A 252 -15.20 5.51 19.90
CA ILE A 252 -14.48 5.54 18.63
C ILE A 252 -13.35 4.51 18.62
N LEU A 253 -12.54 4.43 19.68
CA LEU A 253 -11.46 3.43 19.79
C LEU A 253 -11.96 1.98 19.77
N GLN A 254 -13.08 1.69 20.43
CA GLN A 254 -13.71 0.36 20.39
C GLN A 254 -14.11 -0.03 18.95
N VAL A 255 -14.75 0.89 18.23
CA VAL A 255 -15.15 0.62 16.83
C VAL A 255 -13.92 0.50 15.93
N LEU A 256 -12.88 1.30 16.16
CA LEU A 256 -11.61 1.22 15.42
C LEU A 256 -10.92 -0.13 15.58
N GLU A 257 -10.88 -0.70 16.78
CA GLU A 257 -10.32 -2.05 17.01
C GLU A 257 -11.02 -3.08 16.12
N GLU A 258 -12.35 -3.00 16.02
CA GLU A 258 -13.13 -3.90 15.15
C GLU A 258 -12.88 -3.63 13.66
N VAL A 259 -12.81 -2.36 13.24
CA VAL A 259 -12.55 -1.97 11.85
C VAL A 259 -11.17 -2.46 11.40
N PHE A 260 -10.14 -2.25 12.23
CA PHE A 260 -8.77 -2.66 11.92
C PHE A 260 -8.64 -4.17 11.73
N ALA A 261 -9.38 -4.97 12.50
CA ALA A 261 -9.40 -6.43 12.34
C ALA A 261 -9.93 -6.89 10.97
N TRP A 262 -10.69 -6.05 10.26
CA TRP A 262 -11.23 -6.35 8.93
C TRP A 262 -10.38 -5.84 7.77
N LEU A 263 -9.32 -5.05 8.02
CA LEU A 263 -8.41 -4.60 6.95
C LEU A 263 -7.74 -5.80 6.25
N PRO A 264 -7.69 -5.84 4.90
CA PRO A 264 -6.91 -6.82 4.15
C PRO A 264 -5.45 -6.90 4.62
N LEU A 265 -4.85 -8.09 4.56
CA LEU A 265 -3.48 -8.34 4.99
C LEU A 265 -2.44 -7.91 3.95
N GLY A 266 -2.84 -7.83 2.68
CA GLY A 266 -1.95 -7.47 1.59
C GLY A 266 -2.69 -7.21 0.29
N THR A 267 -1.93 -6.86 -0.73
CA THR A 267 -2.43 -6.64 -2.09
C THR A 267 -1.50 -7.34 -3.08
N VAL A 268 -2.06 -7.99 -4.08
CA VAL A 268 -1.34 -8.63 -5.19
C VAL A 268 -1.65 -7.86 -6.48
N ILE A 269 -0.61 -7.43 -7.18
CA ILE A 269 -0.73 -6.75 -8.48
C ILE A 269 -0.27 -7.68 -9.60
N ASP A 270 -1.12 -7.87 -10.60
CA ASP A 270 -0.88 -8.70 -11.81
C ASP A 270 -0.42 -10.14 -11.52
N ASP A 271 -0.74 -10.67 -10.33
CA ASP A 271 -0.26 -11.97 -9.84
C ASP A 271 1.28 -12.09 -9.82
N GLU A 272 2.00 -10.96 -9.87
CA GLU A 272 3.46 -10.86 -9.93
C GLU A 272 4.05 -10.11 -8.73
N ILE A 273 3.38 -9.03 -8.27
CA ILE A 273 3.89 -8.17 -7.19
C ILE A 273 3.04 -8.36 -5.94
N LEU A 274 3.65 -8.90 -4.89
CA LEU A 274 3.05 -8.98 -3.55
C LEU A 274 3.41 -7.74 -2.74
N ILE A 275 2.40 -7.06 -2.21
CA ILE A 275 2.52 -5.89 -1.33
C ILE A 275 1.99 -6.29 0.05
N MET A 276 2.86 -6.23 1.06
CA MET A 276 2.50 -6.40 2.47
C MET A 276 3.22 -5.33 3.30
N HIS A 277 2.66 -4.95 4.44
CA HIS A 277 3.23 -3.90 5.29
C HIS A 277 4.60 -4.30 5.86
N GLY A 278 4.66 -5.45 6.56
CA GLY A 278 5.90 -5.99 7.10
C GLY A 278 6.74 -6.71 6.05
N GLY A 279 6.68 -8.05 6.04
CA GLY A 279 7.45 -8.85 5.10
C GLY A 279 7.02 -10.32 5.09
N ILE A 280 7.74 -11.11 4.30
CA ILE A 280 7.55 -12.55 4.19
C ILE A 280 8.58 -13.30 5.05
N SER A 281 8.15 -14.42 5.63
CA SER A 281 9.05 -15.46 6.13
C SER A 281 9.24 -16.55 5.07
N GLU A 282 10.26 -17.38 5.22
CA GLU A 282 10.46 -18.55 4.35
C GLU A 282 9.33 -19.59 4.44
N SER A 283 8.58 -19.57 5.55
CA SER A 283 7.39 -20.40 5.76
C SER A 283 6.08 -19.72 5.35
N THR A 284 6.15 -18.56 4.69
CA THR A 284 4.96 -17.83 4.27
C THR A 284 4.24 -18.59 3.16
N ASP A 285 3.02 -19.04 3.45
CA ASP A 285 2.13 -19.67 2.48
C ASP A 285 0.92 -18.77 2.22
N LEU A 286 0.84 -18.24 1.01
CA LEU A 286 -0.28 -17.39 0.59
C LEU A 286 -1.62 -18.13 0.63
N ASN A 287 -1.65 -19.45 0.41
CA ASN A 287 -2.88 -20.24 0.53
C ASN A 287 -3.36 -20.24 1.96
N LEU A 288 -2.46 -20.46 2.93
CA LEU A 288 -2.81 -20.39 4.34
C LEU A 288 -3.33 -18.98 4.69
N LEU A 289 -2.60 -17.94 4.30
CA LEU A 289 -2.99 -16.55 4.58
C LEU A 289 -4.32 -16.16 3.93
N HIS A 290 -4.68 -16.76 2.79
CA HIS A 290 -5.99 -16.54 2.15
C HIS A 290 -7.16 -17.03 3.02
N HIS A 291 -6.96 -18.09 3.82
CA HIS A 291 -8.01 -18.72 4.63
C HIS A 291 -8.05 -18.22 6.09
N VAL A 292 -7.13 -17.35 6.50
CA VAL A 292 -7.10 -16.83 7.87
C VAL A 292 -8.36 -16.01 8.16
N GLU A 293 -9.03 -16.29 9.27
CA GLU A 293 -10.14 -15.47 9.78
C GLU A 293 -9.60 -14.18 10.43
N ARG A 294 -9.21 -13.20 9.61
CA ARG A 294 -8.51 -11.99 10.07
C ARG A 294 -9.27 -11.19 11.14
N ASN A 295 -10.59 -11.24 11.14
CA ASN A 295 -11.42 -10.61 12.17
C ASN A 295 -11.25 -11.22 13.57
N LYS A 296 -10.77 -12.47 13.66
CA LYS A 296 -10.41 -13.12 14.94
C LYS A 296 -8.99 -12.73 15.38
N MET A 297 -8.16 -12.19 14.49
CA MET A 297 -6.84 -11.65 14.81
C MET A 297 -6.96 -10.21 15.33
N LYS A 298 -7.39 -10.09 16.59
CA LYS A 298 -7.54 -8.78 17.25
C LYS A 298 -6.23 -8.01 17.31
N SER A 299 -5.13 -8.72 17.57
CA SER A 299 -3.79 -8.16 17.51
C SER A 299 -2.91 -8.90 16.52
N VAL A 300 -2.11 -8.17 15.76
CA VAL A 300 -1.11 -8.74 14.85
C VAL A 300 0.13 -9.26 15.60
N LEU A 301 0.30 -8.86 16.87
CA LEU A 301 1.43 -9.25 17.73
C LEU A 301 1.16 -10.49 18.58
N MET A 302 -0.05 -11.04 18.49
CA MET A 302 -0.42 -12.26 19.19
C MET A 302 -0.86 -13.33 18.18
N PRO A 303 -0.34 -14.56 18.26
CA PRO A 303 -0.85 -15.64 17.44
C PRO A 303 -2.34 -15.87 17.73
N PRO A 304 -3.14 -16.27 16.72
CA PRO A 304 -4.54 -16.58 16.93
C PRO A 304 -4.67 -17.69 17.99
N VAL A 305 -5.41 -17.41 19.07
CA VAL A 305 -5.69 -18.41 20.10
C VAL A 305 -6.51 -19.54 19.47
N PRO A 306 -6.08 -20.81 19.54
CA PRO A 306 -6.88 -21.91 19.01
C PRO A 306 -8.20 -21.98 19.77
N VAL A 307 -9.31 -21.78 19.07
CA VAL A 307 -10.65 -21.99 19.61
C VAL A 307 -11.03 -23.44 19.31
N ASP A 308 -10.51 -24.38 20.09
CA ASP A 308 -11.07 -25.74 20.15
C ASP A 308 -11.25 -26.13 21.63
N LYS A 309 -12.45 -25.83 22.12
CA LYS A 309 -13.07 -26.60 23.21
C LYS A 309 -13.72 -27.80 22.53
N ASP A 310 -13.02 -28.95 22.47
CA ASP A 310 -13.61 -30.32 22.48
C ASP A 310 -12.59 -31.42 22.12
N SER A 311 -11.37 -31.36 22.65
CA SER A 311 -10.43 -32.50 22.59
C SER A 311 -9.62 -32.67 23.87
N PHE A 312 -10.28 -32.60 25.02
CA PHE A 312 -9.73 -33.00 26.33
C PHE A 312 -10.38 -34.30 26.81
N THR A 313 -10.16 -35.40 26.10
CA THR A 313 -10.20 -36.74 26.70
C THR A 313 -9.29 -37.66 25.92
N GLU A 314 -8.40 -38.33 26.65
CA GLU A 314 -7.48 -39.38 26.23
C GLU A 314 -6.16 -38.94 25.55
N MET A 315 -5.19 -38.57 26.38
CA MET A 315 -3.95 -39.35 26.52
C MET A 315 -3.14 -38.83 27.72
N ASN A 316 -3.49 -39.32 28.90
CA ASN A 316 -2.57 -39.31 30.03
C ASN A 316 -1.45 -40.34 29.79
N ASN A 317 -0.25 -39.99 30.25
CA ASN A 317 0.99 -40.77 30.30
C ASN A 317 1.89 -40.76 29.06
N LYS A 318 2.55 -39.61 28.86
CA LYS A 318 4.02 -39.49 28.75
C LYS A 318 4.38 -38.02 28.83
N GLY A 319 5.30 -37.66 29.73
CA GLY A 319 5.81 -36.30 29.83
C GLY A 319 6.41 -35.83 28.51
N HIS A 320 5.67 -35.00 27.79
CA HIS A 320 6.18 -34.20 26.69
C HIS A 320 5.59 -32.80 26.81
N VAL A 321 6.43 -31.88 27.25
CA VAL A 321 6.25 -30.45 27.04
C VAL A 321 6.03 -30.24 25.53
N PRO A 322 4.99 -29.53 25.08
CA PRO A 322 4.96 -29.05 23.71
C PRO A 322 6.16 -28.10 23.59
N ARG A 323 7.24 -28.58 22.97
CA ARG A 323 8.35 -27.71 22.62
C ARG A 323 7.76 -26.63 21.73
N GLY A 324 7.90 -25.39 22.15
CA GLY A 324 7.73 -24.23 21.29
C GLY A 324 8.42 -24.48 19.95
N VAL A 325 7.83 -23.92 18.90
CA VAL A 325 8.40 -23.92 17.55
C VAL A 325 9.90 -23.62 17.68
N LYS A 326 10.73 -24.65 17.48
CA LYS A 326 12.17 -24.50 17.48
C LYS A 326 12.51 -23.62 16.27
N LEU A 327 12.86 -22.37 16.53
CA LEU A 327 13.71 -21.59 15.64
C LEU A 327 15.12 -22.20 15.70
N SER A 328 15.29 -23.38 15.10
CA SER A 328 16.62 -23.90 14.77
C SER A 328 16.89 -23.54 13.32
N GLY A 329 17.27 -22.28 13.10
CA GLY A 329 17.67 -21.78 11.81
C GLY A 329 18.97 -22.45 11.36
N SER A 330 18.92 -23.27 10.32
CA SER A 330 20.11 -23.72 9.60
C SER A 330 20.58 -22.61 8.64
N PRO A 331 21.85 -22.60 8.17
CA PRO A 331 22.33 -21.52 7.28
C PRO A 331 21.62 -21.46 5.91
N SER A 332 20.74 -22.41 5.57
CA SER A 332 19.86 -22.32 4.40
C SER A 332 18.63 -21.45 4.63
N ASP A 333 18.45 -20.94 5.85
CA ASP A 333 17.22 -20.29 6.30
C ASP A 333 17.30 -18.75 6.16
N TYR A 334 18.02 -18.30 5.13
CA TYR A 334 18.06 -16.92 4.70
C TYR A 334 17.80 -16.84 3.20
N LEU A 335 16.88 -15.96 2.79
CA LEU A 335 16.68 -15.58 1.40
C LEU A 335 18.03 -15.37 0.71
N THR A 336 18.17 -15.93 -0.48
CA THR A 336 19.36 -15.75 -1.30
C THR A 336 19.55 -14.27 -1.64
N LYS A 337 20.79 -13.89 -1.98
CA LYS A 337 21.09 -12.51 -2.39
C LYS A 337 20.21 -12.04 -3.55
N HIS A 338 19.88 -12.93 -4.49
CA HIS A 338 19.03 -12.64 -5.63
C HIS A 338 17.57 -12.36 -5.21
N GLU A 339 17.03 -13.12 -4.26
CA GLU A 339 15.68 -12.90 -3.73
C GLU A 339 15.58 -11.60 -2.93
N TRP A 340 16.61 -11.26 -2.14
CA TRP A 340 16.67 -9.96 -1.45
C TRP A 340 16.71 -8.77 -2.41
N GLU A 341 17.35 -8.92 -3.57
CA GLU A 341 17.39 -7.87 -4.60
C GLU A 341 16.01 -7.62 -5.26
N GLN A 342 15.04 -8.53 -5.08
CA GLN A 342 13.66 -8.39 -5.57
C GLN A 342 12.73 -7.68 -4.57
N VAL A 343 13.18 -7.44 -3.33
CA VAL A 343 12.38 -6.79 -2.28
C VAL A 343 12.59 -5.28 -2.30
N ILE A 344 11.48 -4.53 -2.35
CA ILE A 344 11.49 -3.06 -2.32
C ILE A 344 10.75 -2.57 -1.07
N THR A 345 11.40 -1.74 -0.27
CA THR A 345 10.74 -1.01 0.82
C THR A 345 10.31 0.38 0.35
N VAL A 346 9.06 0.75 0.61
CA VAL A 346 8.53 2.10 0.40
C VAL A 346 8.07 2.67 1.74
N PHE A 347 8.42 3.92 2.01
CA PHE A 347 8.05 4.64 3.24
C PHE A 347 7.62 6.05 2.87
N SER A 348 6.40 6.44 3.25
CA SER A 348 5.75 7.67 2.74
C SER A 348 5.77 8.84 3.72
N ALA A 349 6.16 8.63 4.98
CA ALA A 349 6.31 9.68 5.98
C ALA A 349 7.69 10.37 5.87
N SER A 350 7.71 11.66 5.56
CA SER A 350 8.94 12.44 5.49
C SER A 350 9.28 13.08 6.84
N ASN A 351 10.57 13.37 7.06
CA ASN A 351 11.04 13.99 8.30
C ASN A 351 10.47 13.29 9.54
N TYR A 352 10.52 11.96 9.54
CA TYR A 352 9.73 11.14 10.44
C TYR A 352 10.04 11.45 11.91
N TYR A 353 11.33 11.44 12.26
CA TYR A 353 11.84 11.83 13.58
C TYR A 353 12.05 13.34 13.70
N GLU A 354 12.89 13.89 12.82
CA GLU A 354 13.25 15.31 12.81
C GLU A 354 13.40 15.82 11.38
N GLU A 355 13.41 17.15 11.24
CA GLU A 355 13.59 17.80 9.96
C GLU A 355 14.95 17.40 9.33
N GLY A 356 14.89 16.86 8.11
CA GLY A 356 16.05 16.38 7.36
C GLY A 356 16.43 14.91 7.59
N SER A 357 15.71 14.18 8.45
CA SER A 357 16.00 12.76 8.77
C SER A 357 15.86 11.84 7.56
N ASN A 358 14.69 11.83 6.90
CA ASN A 358 14.41 11.02 5.73
C ASN A 358 13.48 11.75 4.74
N ARG A 359 13.41 11.25 3.51
CA ARG A 359 12.42 11.66 2.51
C ARG A 359 11.34 10.59 2.42
N GLY A 360 10.09 10.99 2.32
CA GLY A 360 9.00 10.11 1.93
C GLY A 360 9.06 9.79 0.43
N ALA A 361 8.56 8.63 0.06
CA ALA A 361 8.43 8.18 -1.33
C ALA A 361 7.10 7.42 -1.51
N TYR A 362 6.69 7.30 -2.77
CA TYR A 362 5.66 6.37 -3.23
C TYR A 362 6.19 5.68 -4.50
N ILE A 363 5.68 4.50 -4.80
CA ILE A 363 6.03 3.74 -6.02
C ILE A 363 4.90 3.91 -7.03
N LYS A 364 5.26 3.99 -8.32
CA LYS A 364 4.31 3.86 -9.42
C LYS A 364 4.55 2.52 -10.10
N ALA A 365 3.61 1.60 -9.92
CA ALA A 365 3.59 0.34 -10.64
C ALA A 365 2.81 0.51 -11.94
N GLN A 366 3.36 -0.01 -13.03
CA GLN A 366 2.77 0.04 -14.36
C GLN A 366 2.86 -1.34 -14.97
N SER A 367 2.01 -1.62 -15.96
CA SER A 367 2.09 -2.86 -16.70
C SER A 367 3.49 -3.06 -17.27
N ALA A 368 4.08 -4.24 -17.09
CA ALA A 368 5.36 -4.64 -17.66
C ALA A 368 5.41 -4.45 -19.18
N LEU A 369 4.24 -4.45 -19.84
CA LEU A 369 4.08 -4.19 -21.25
C LEU A 369 4.37 -2.71 -21.60
N ILE A 370 3.95 -1.76 -20.76
CA ILE A 370 4.35 -0.35 -20.88
C ILE A 370 5.84 -0.22 -20.58
N GLU A 371 6.36 -0.88 -19.53
CA GLU A 371 7.77 -0.78 -19.17
C GLU A 371 8.67 -1.31 -20.31
N THR A 372 8.27 -2.39 -20.97
CA THR A 372 8.94 -2.94 -22.16
C THR A 372 8.87 -1.96 -23.33
N LEU A 373 7.68 -1.41 -23.63
CA LEU A 373 7.51 -0.40 -24.68
C LEU A 373 8.32 0.88 -24.40
N TYR A 374 8.46 1.31 -23.15
CA TYR A 374 9.28 2.46 -22.75
C TYR A 374 10.78 2.15 -22.76
N ARG A 375 11.17 0.93 -22.35
CA ARG A 375 12.56 0.45 -22.39
C ARG A 375 13.08 0.38 -23.83
N TYR A 376 12.24 -0.09 -24.76
CA TYR A 376 12.54 -0.12 -26.18
C TYR A 376 12.02 1.10 -26.94
N ARG A 377 11.52 2.15 -26.26
CA ARG A 377 10.94 3.33 -26.93
C ARG A 377 11.93 3.99 -27.87
N SER A 378 13.20 4.06 -27.47
CA SER A 378 14.27 4.58 -28.32
C SER A 378 14.46 3.74 -29.57
N ASP A 379 14.43 2.41 -29.44
CA ASP A 379 14.60 1.48 -30.57
C ASP A 379 13.37 1.48 -31.49
N LEU A 380 12.16 1.53 -30.92
CA LEU A 380 10.90 1.65 -31.65
C LEU A 380 10.79 3.02 -32.34
N GLN A 381 11.30 4.09 -31.74
CA GLN A 381 11.40 5.40 -32.39
C GLN A 381 12.39 5.36 -33.55
N ILE A 382 13.52 4.65 -33.41
CA ILE A 382 14.45 4.45 -34.52
C ILE A 382 13.76 3.69 -35.66
N ILE A 383 13.04 2.61 -35.36
CA ILE A 383 12.29 1.86 -36.38
C ILE A 383 11.23 2.74 -37.03
N PHE A 384 10.45 3.49 -36.24
CA PHE A 384 9.45 4.43 -36.75
C PHE A 384 10.08 5.45 -37.71
N ASN A 385 11.20 6.08 -37.32
CA ASN A 385 11.91 7.06 -38.15
C ASN A 385 12.58 6.44 -39.39
N VAL A 386 12.82 5.13 -39.39
CA VAL A 386 13.33 4.40 -40.56
C VAL A 386 12.19 4.10 -41.54
N ILE A 387 10.96 3.95 -41.04
CA ILE A 387 9.77 3.77 -41.88
C ILE A 387 9.32 5.13 -42.44
N ASP A 388 9.21 6.13 -41.56
CA ASP A 388 8.93 7.55 -41.87
C ASP A 388 10.12 8.18 -42.61
N SER A 389 10.17 7.88 -43.90
CA SER A 389 11.29 8.20 -44.80
C SER A 389 11.28 9.67 -45.19
N ASP A 390 10.11 10.30 -45.16
CA ASP A 390 9.94 11.73 -45.43
C ASP A 390 10.06 12.61 -44.17
N HIS A 391 10.17 11.99 -42.98
CA HIS A 391 10.28 12.64 -41.68
C HIS A 391 9.09 13.55 -41.35
N SER A 392 7.91 13.19 -41.84
CA SER A 392 6.67 13.91 -41.57
C SER A 392 6.18 13.72 -40.13
N GLY A 393 6.68 12.71 -39.42
CA GLY A 393 6.21 12.31 -38.09
C GLY A 393 4.97 11.41 -38.13
N LEU A 394 4.57 10.96 -39.32
CA LEU A 394 3.47 10.04 -39.58
C LEU A 394 3.96 8.97 -40.57
N ILE A 395 3.56 7.72 -40.42
CA ILE A 395 3.84 6.68 -41.41
C ILE A 395 2.67 6.62 -42.40
N SER A 396 2.93 6.94 -43.65
CA SER A 396 1.96 6.76 -44.72
C SER A 396 1.81 5.29 -45.13
N MET A 397 0.68 4.94 -45.75
CA MET A 397 0.45 3.58 -46.26
C MET A 397 1.52 3.14 -47.27
N GLU A 398 2.04 4.07 -48.08
CA GLU A 398 3.10 3.81 -49.07
C GLU A 398 4.44 3.49 -48.40
N GLU A 399 4.79 4.20 -47.32
CA GLU A 399 5.99 3.96 -46.52
C GLU A 399 5.90 2.62 -45.76
N PHE A 400 4.73 2.34 -45.18
CA PHE A 400 4.47 1.07 -44.50
C PHE A 400 4.63 -0.12 -45.47
N HIS A 401 4.03 -0.03 -46.67
CA HIS A 401 4.17 -1.04 -47.72
C HIS A 401 5.62 -1.23 -48.17
N SER A 402 6.33 -0.12 -48.38
CA SER A 402 7.72 -0.14 -48.84
C SER A 402 8.63 -0.85 -47.83
N MET A 403 8.45 -0.55 -46.54
CA MET A 403 9.18 -1.24 -45.48
C MET A 403 8.80 -2.73 -45.41
N TRP A 404 7.51 -3.04 -45.50
CA TRP A 404 7.04 -4.43 -45.38
C TRP A 404 7.55 -5.32 -46.52
N LYS A 405 7.61 -4.77 -47.74
CA LYS A 405 8.22 -5.44 -48.90
C LYS A 405 9.71 -5.70 -48.70
N LEU A 406 10.44 -4.73 -48.13
CA LEU A 406 11.84 -4.91 -47.76
C LEU A 406 12.03 -6.01 -46.71
N PHE A 407 11.17 -6.03 -45.69
CA PHE A 407 11.20 -7.04 -44.62
C PHE A 407 10.90 -8.45 -45.17
N CYS A 408 9.86 -8.59 -45.99
CA CYS A 408 9.50 -9.87 -46.63
C CYS A 408 10.64 -10.41 -47.51
N SER A 409 11.31 -9.54 -48.26
CA SER A 409 12.47 -9.91 -49.08
C SER A 409 13.67 -10.35 -48.25
N HIS A 410 13.88 -9.79 -47.06
CA HIS A 410 15.03 -10.10 -46.20
C HIS A 410 14.83 -11.39 -45.39
N TYR A 411 13.59 -11.70 -44.99
CA TYR A 411 13.25 -12.88 -44.18
C TYR A 411 12.60 -14.02 -44.97
N ASN A 412 12.48 -13.88 -46.29
CA ASN A 412 11.90 -14.88 -47.19
C ASN A 412 10.45 -15.27 -46.83
N LEU A 413 9.66 -14.27 -46.42
CA LEU A 413 8.25 -14.41 -46.07
C LEU A 413 7.37 -14.02 -47.26
N HIS A 414 6.35 -14.82 -47.57
CA HIS A 414 5.38 -14.52 -48.61
C HIS A 414 4.05 -14.11 -47.99
N ILE A 415 3.83 -12.80 -47.87
CA ILE A 415 2.58 -12.19 -47.43
C ILE A 415 2.00 -11.44 -48.63
N GLY A 416 0.70 -11.58 -48.89
CA GLY A 416 0.03 -10.89 -50.00
C GLY A 416 -0.22 -9.42 -49.68
N ASP A 417 -0.15 -8.53 -50.69
CA ASP A 417 -0.34 -7.07 -50.50
C ASP A 417 -1.67 -6.74 -49.77
N SER A 418 -2.74 -7.51 -50.00
CA SER A 418 -4.03 -7.34 -49.31
C SER A 418 -3.98 -7.60 -47.79
N GLN A 419 -3.07 -8.45 -47.33
CA GLN A 419 -2.89 -8.73 -45.90
C GLN A 419 -2.07 -7.63 -45.21
N VAL A 420 -1.22 -6.94 -45.98
CA VAL A 420 -0.45 -5.77 -45.51
C VAL A 420 -1.39 -4.58 -45.36
N ASP A 421 -2.30 -4.39 -46.32
CA ASP A 421 -3.36 -3.38 -46.24
C ASP A 421 -4.23 -3.58 -45.00
N GLU A 422 -4.73 -4.80 -44.77
CA GLU A 422 -5.53 -5.11 -43.56
C GLU A 422 -4.75 -4.86 -42.25
N LEU A 423 -3.43 -5.09 -42.24
CA LEU A 423 -2.60 -4.85 -41.08
C LEU A 423 -2.44 -3.35 -40.83
N ALA A 424 -2.15 -2.57 -41.87
CA ALA A 424 -2.00 -1.12 -41.77
C ALA A 424 -3.31 -0.45 -41.36
N GLU A 425 -4.45 -0.86 -41.91
CA GLU A 425 -5.78 -0.39 -41.54
C GLU A 425 -6.16 -0.73 -40.08
N ARG A 426 -5.61 -1.81 -39.51
CA ARG A 426 -5.79 -2.14 -38.09
C ARG A 426 -4.90 -1.33 -37.16
N MET A 427 -3.76 -0.85 -37.65
CA MET A 427 -2.83 -0.02 -36.90
C MET A 427 -3.29 1.45 -36.86
N ASP A 428 -3.91 1.93 -37.92
CA ASP A 428 -4.56 3.24 -38.00
C ASP A 428 -5.89 3.24 -37.21
N LEU A 429 -5.82 3.61 -35.94
CA LEU A 429 -6.97 3.57 -35.03
C LEU A 429 -7.94 4.73 -35.25
N ASN A 430 -7.41 5.89 -35.64
CA ASN A 430 -8.19 7.10 -35.84
C ASN A 430 -8.79 7.20 -37.27
N LYS A 431 -8.33 6.33 -38.19
CA LYS A 431 -8.74 6.21 -39.60
C LYS A 431 -8.41 7.45 -40.44
N ASP A 432 -7.29 8.11 -40.15
CA ASP A 432 -6.81 9.26 -40.91
C ASP A 432 -5.97 8.89 -42.14
N GLY A 433 -5.73 7.59 -42.35
CA GLY A 433 -4.97 7.05 -43.48
C GLY A 433 -3.45 7.07 -43.27
N SER A 434 -2.99 7.43 -42.07
CA SER A 434 -1.60 7.42 -41.64
C SER A 434 -1.48 6.76 -40.27
N ILE A 435 -0.27 6.37 -39.86
CA ILE A 435 -0.02 5.75 -38.55
C ILE A 435 0.89 6.69 -37.77
N ASP A 436 0.36 7.28 -36.70
CA ASP A 436 1.17 8.10 -35.80
C ASP A 436 2.05 7.25 -34.87
N PHE A 437 3.02 7.87 -34.19
CA PHE A 437 3.93 7.13 -33.31
C PHE A 437 3.21 6.39 -32.16
N ASN A 438 2.11 6.94 -31.63
CA ASN A 438 1.35 6.29 -30.56
C ASN A 438 0.53 5.10 -31.09
N GLU A 439 -0.01 5.20 -32.30
CA GLU A 439 -0.70 4.13 -33.02
C GLU A 439 0.27 3.01 -33.38
N PHE A 440 1.46 3.36 -33.87
CA PHE A 440 2.57 2.44 -34.08
C PHE A 440 2.92 1.67 -32.79
N LEU A 441 3.09 2.37 -31.65
CA LEU A 441 3.36 1.72 -30.36
C LEU A 441 2.22 0.79 -29.90
N LYS A 442 0.96 1.16 -30.16
CA LYS A 442 -0.21 0.33 -29.82
C LYS A 442 -0.31 -0.95 -30.67
N ALA A 443 0.24 -0.96 -31.88
CA ALA A 443 0.31 -2.19 -32.68
C ALA A 443 1.23 -3.23 -32.04
N PHE A 444 2.40 -2.81 -31.53
CA PHE A 444 3.30 -3.69 -30.77
C PHE A 444 2.70 -4.15 -29.44
N TYR A 445 1.80 -3.35 -28.84
CA TYR A 445 1.06 -3.73 -27.64
C TYR A 445 0.19 -4.99 -27.84
N VAL A 446 -0.51 -5.09 -28.98
CA VAL A 446 -1.40 -6.23 -29.29
C VAL A 446 -0.61 -7.53 -29.52
N ILE A 447 0.54 -7.44 -30.21
CA ILE A 447 1.36 -8.61 -30.55
C ILE A 447 1.93 -9.27 -29.28
N HIS A 448 2.41 -8.49 -28.30
CA HIS A 448 2.95 -9.04 -27.05
C HIS A 448 1.88 -9.72 -26.18
N GLN A 449 0.63 -9.22 -26.19
CA GLN A 449 -0.46 -9.89 -25.48
C GLN A 449 -0.83 -11.25 -26.11
N LEU A 450 -0.82 -11.35 -27.44
CA LEU A 450 -1.09 -12.60 -28.15
C LEU A 450 0.01 -13.65 -27.90
N ASP A 451 1.27 -13.24 -27.86
CA ASP A 451 2.39 -14.14 -27.54
C ASP A 451 2.34 -14.68 -26.11
N ASN A 452 1.94 -13.87 -25.14
CA ASN A 452 1.77 -14.32 -23.75
C ASN A 452 0.57 -15.27 -23.59
N LEU A 453 -0.55 -14.99 -24.27
CA LEU A 453 -1.70 -15.90 -24.31
C LEU A 453 -1.32 -17.26 -24.94
N ASN A 454 -0.53 -17.25 -26.01
CA ASN A 454 -0.03 -18.47 -26.66
C ASN A 454 0.96 -19.25 -25.78
N ARG A 455 1.82 -18.58 -24.99
CA ARG A 455 2.71 -19.22 -24.02
C ARG A 455 1.97 -19.83 -22.83
N SER A 456 0.93 -19.16 -22.34
CA SER A 456 0.10 -19.69 -21.24
C SER A 456 -0.72 -20.92 -21.65
N SER A 457 -1.12 -21.00 -22.93
CA SER A 457 -1.84 -22.16 -23.46
C SER A 457 -0.93 -23.33 -23.87
N THR A 458 0.38 -23.11 -24.05
CA THR A 458 1.36 -24.19 -24.26
C THR A 458 1.92 -24.80 -22.96
N GLN A 459 1.65 -24.21 -21.79
CA GLN A 459 1.96 -24.82 -20.49
C GLN A 459 0.84 -25.71 -19.93
N LEU A 460 -0.30 -25.80 -20.63
CA LEU A 460 -1.46 -26.63 -20.25
C LEU A 460 -1.77 -27.76 -21.25
N ALA A 461 -0.80 -28.14 -22.10
CA ALA A 461 -0.91 -29.29 -23.00
C ALA A 461 0.05 -30.42 -22.63
#